data_AF-A0A2N6D3U0-F1
#
_entry.id   AF-A0A2N6D3U0-F1
#
_cell.length_a   1.000
_cell.length_b   1.000
_cell.length_c   1.000
_cell.angle_alpha   90.00
_cell.angle_beta   90.00
_cell.angle_gamma   90.00
#
_symmetry.space_group_name_H-M   'P 1'
#
loop_
_entity.id
_entity.type
_entity.pdbx_description
1 polymer ?
#
loop_
_entity_poly.entity_id
_entity_poly.type
_entity_poly.pdbx_seq_one_letter_code
_entity_poly.pdbx_strand_id
1 'polypeptide(L)'
;MKKYTVTEITRAVKGLIENTFADNVGVKGEISSFSRSPAGHLYFVLKDERSQIKCVMFRGMADKNSGYDPKNGDSVEAVGEMTVYDAGGNYQLLVKKLDYDSVGLFWQLFEEVKKKLEAEGLFDETIKKPVPYLPKRVAVITSPTGADIKDFLITMKNNGAVFEVDIWSVPVQGKDAVVPIVQAIAKAGSMTERYDALVLMRGGGSLEDLAVFN
;
A
#
# COMPACT_ATOMS: atom_id res chain seq x y z
N MET A 1 10.89 24.34 -48.83
CA MET A 1 10.50 23.53 -47.65
C MET A 1 11.00 22.11 -47.85
N LYS A 2 11.75 21.57 -46.88
CA LYS A 2 12.23 20.19 -46.93
C LYS A 2 11.02 19.25 -46.74
N LYS A 3 10.91 18.21 -47.57
CA LYS A 3 9.83 17.21 -47.50
C LYS A 3 10.36 15.96 -46.80
N TYR A 4 9.52 15.31 -46.01
CA TYR A 4 9.81 14.07 -45.32
C TYR A 4 8.72 13.04 -45.63
N THR A 5 9.10 11.78 -45.73
CA THR A 5 8.18 10.65 -45.71
C THR A 5 7.67 10.41 -44.30
N VAL A 6 6.53 9.71 -44.19
CA VAL A 6 5.98 9.31 -42.88
C VAL A 6 7.01 8.51 -42.08
N THR A 7 7.72 7.58 -42.73
CA THR A 7 8.78 6.76 -42.11
C THR A 7 9.92 7.60 -41.55
N GLU A 8 10.37 8.63 -42.27
CA GLU A 8 11.43 9.51 -41.80
C GLU A 8 11.01 10.29 -40.56
N ILE A 9 9.77 10.80 -40.52
CA ILE A 9 9.24 11.50 -39.34
C ILE A 9 9.12 10.53 -38.15
N THR A 10 8.53 9.35 -38.34
CA THR A 10 8.37 8.37 -37.24
C THR A 10 9.73 7.95 -36.67
N ARG A 11 10.73 7.69 -37.53
CA ARG A 11 12.08 7.35 -37.08
C ARG A 11 12.76 8.52 -36.35
N ALA A 12 12.53 9.75 -36.79
CA ALA A 12 13.05 10.93 -36.09
C ALA A 12 12.43 11.07 -34.69
N VAL A 13 11.10 10.90 -34.55
CA VAL A 13 10.41 10.92 -33.26
C VAL A 13 10.90 9.79 -32.35
N LYS A 14 11.05 8.59 -32.90
CA LYS A 14 11.61 7.44 -32.18
C LYS A 14 12.99 7.76 -31.61
N GLY A 15 13.89 8.27 -32.45
CA GLY A 15 15.23 8.66 -32.02
C GLY A 15 15.21 9.75 -30.95
N LEU A 16 14.32 10.73 -31.03
CA LEU A 16 14.17 11.75 -29.98
C LEU A 16 13.74 11.15 -28.65
N ILE A 17 12.76 10.25 -28.65
CA ILE A 17 12.26 9.60 -27.44
C ILE A 17 13.33 8.69 -26.83
N GLU A 18 13.93 7.81 -27.62
CA GLU A 18 14.96 6.87 -27.17
C GLU A 18 16.21 7.59 -26.67
N ASN A 19 16.60 8.72 -27.28
CA ASN A 19 17.73 9.51 -26.79
C ASN A 19 17.40 10.32 -25.53
N THR A 20 16.17 10.81 -25.40
CA THR A 20 15.74 11.59 -24.22
C THR A 20 15.60 10.68 -23.00
N PHE A 21 15.10 9.46 -23.20
CA PHE A 21 14.89 8.44 -22.18
C PHE A 21 15.80 7.24 -22.45
N ALA A 22 17.11 7.49 -22.49
CA ALA A 22 18.11 6.48 -22.85
C ALA A 22 18.25 5.37 -21.78
N ASP A 23 18.02 5.72 -20.52
CA ASP A 23 17.96 4.75 -19.41
C ASP A 23 16.54 4.22 -19.22
N ASN A 24 16.41 3.12 -18.48
CA ASN A 24 15.08 2.63 -18.10
C ASN A 24 14.33 3.69 -17.28
N VAL A 25 13.07 3.92 -17.61
CA VAL A 25 12.18 4.82 -16.88
C VAL A 25 11.20 4.03 -16.02
N GLY A 26 10.90 4.54 -14.84
CA GLY A 26 9.79 4.09 -14.01
C GLY A 26 8.54 4.94 -14.29
N VAL A 27 7.43 4.30 -14.61
CA VAL A 27 6.15 4.95 -14.90
C VAL A 27 5.10 4.40 -13.96
N LYS A 28 4.50 5.29 -13.15
CA LYS A 28 3.40 4.95 -12.26
C LYS A 28 2.07 5.21 -12.95
N GLY A 29 1.10 4.32 -12.72
CA GLY A 29 -0.26 4.51 -13.21
C GLY A 29 -1.16 3.32 -12.91
N GLU A 30 -2.44 3.48 -13.23
CA GLU A 30 -3.42 2.41 -13.14
C GLU A 30 -3.43 1.62 -14.45
N ILE A 31 -3.43 0.28 -14.35
CA ILE A 31 -3.59 -0.62 -15.49
C ILE A 31 -5.02 -0.53 -16.04
N SER A 32 -5.12 -0.35 -17.35
CA SER A 32 -6.36 -0.47 -18.12
C SER A 32 -6.13 -1.24 -19.42
N SER A 33 -7.23 -1.72 -20.03
CA SER A 33 -7.20 -2.48 -21.29
C SER A 33 -6.20 -3.65 -21.30
N PHE A 34 -6.02 -4.32 -20.16
CA PHE A 34 -5.12 -5.45 -20.00
C PHE A 34 -5.55 -6.64 -20.88
N SER A 35 -4.57 -7.23 -21.56
CA SER A 35 -4.72 -8.47 -22.32
C SER A 35 -3.42 -9.27 -22.37
N ARG A 36 -3.54 -10.59 -22.46
CA ARG A 36 -2.43 -11.52 -22.64
C ARG A 36 -2.57 -12.21 -23.99
N SER A 37 -1.53 -12.15 -24.82
CA SER A 37 -1.53 -12.84 -26.11
C SER A 37 -1.37 -14.35 -25.94
N PRO A 38 -1.74 -15.15 -26.95
CA PRO A 38 -1.47 -16.60 -26.95
C PRO A 38 0.02 -16.94 -26.81
N ALA A 39 0.91 -16.05 -27.27
CA ALA A 39 2.35 -16.18 -27.12
C ALA A 39 2.87 -15.83 -25.71
N GLY A 40 2.00 -15.38 -24.81
CA GLY A 40 2.33 -15.02 -23.43
C GLY A 40 2.87 -13.59 -23.25
N HIS A 41 2.70 -12.70 -24.24
CA HIS A 41 3.04 -11.28 -24.08
C HIS A 41 1.89 -10.55 -23.38
N LEU A 42 2.21 -9.60 -22.51
CA LEU A 42 1.22 -8.75 -21.85
C LEU A 42 1.13 -7.42 -22.59
N TYR A 43 -0.09 -6.96 -22.82
CA TYR A 43 -0.40 -5.66 -23.38
C TYR A 43 -1.37 -4.95 -22.44
N PHE A 44 -1.06 -3.72 -22.09
CA PHE A 44 -1.92 -2.90 -21.25
C PHE A 44 -1.65 -1.42 -21.47
N VAL A 45 -2.50 -0.58 -20.90
CA VAL A 45 -2.33 0.86 -20.88
C VAL A 45 -2.15 1.29 -19.43
N LEU A 46 -1.10 2.07 -19.16
CA LEU A 46 -1.01 2.82 -17.91
C LEU A 46 -1.65 4.17 -18.12
N LYS A 47 -2.54 4.55 -17.19
CA LYS A 47 -3.20 5.86 -17.18
C LYS A 47 -3.00 6.57 -15.85
N ASP A 48 -2.98 7.89 -15.93
CA ASP A 48 -3.17 8.81 -14.80
C ASP A 48 -4.44 9.65 -15.03
N GLU A 49 -4.62 10.74 -14.28
CA GLU A 49 -5.80 11.61 -14.40
C GLU A 49 -5.97 12.27 -15.79
N ARG A 50 -4.88 12.44 -16.56
CA ARG A 50 -4.84 13.26 -17.78
C ARG A 50 -4.26 12.56 -18.99
N SER A 51 -3.44 11.54 -18.78
CA SER A 51 -2.58 10.95 -19.80
C SER A 51 -2.60 9.44 -19.73
N GLN A 52 -2.20 8.81 -20.84
CA GLN A 52 -2.07 7.37 -20.92
C GLN A 52 -0.91 6.96 -21.82
N ILE A 53 -0.32 5.81 -21.56
CA ILE A 53 0.77 5.22 -22.35
C ILE A 53 0.54 3.73 -22.55
N LYS A 54 0.77 3.26 -23.78
CA LYS A 54 0.72 1.84 -24.11
C LYS A 54 1.95 1.14 -23.57
N CYS A 55 1.74 -0.02 -22.98
CA CYS A 55 2.77 -0.85 -22.37
C CYS A 55 2.76 -2.25 -22.99
N VAL A 56 3.95 -2.76 -23.28
CA VAL A 56 4.15 -4.10 -23.79
C VAL A 56 5.19 -4.80 -22.93
N MET A 57 4.84 -5.98 -22.40
CA MET A 57 5.75 -6.84 -21.66
C MET A 57 5.93 -8.15 -22.41
N PHE A 58 7.13 -8.40 -22.92
CA PHE A 58 7.42 -9.66 -23.61
C PHE A 58 7.40 -10.83 -22.63
N ARG A 59 7.08 -12.01 -23.16
CA ARG A 59 6.89 -13.24 -22.36
C ARG A 59 8.09 -13.53 -21.47
N GLY A 60 9.30 -13.40 -21.98
CA GLY A 60 10.52 -13.67 -21.21
C GLY A 60 10.70 -12.76 -19.98
N MET A 61 10.11 -11.57 -19.97
CA MET A 61 10.05 -10.71 -18.79
C MET A 61 8.81 -11.00 -17.95
N ALA A 62 7.66 -11.25 -18.58
CA ALA A 62 6.43 -11.61 -17.89
C ALA A 62 6.62 -12.88 -17.02
N ASP A 63 7.26 -13.92 -17.57
CA ASP A 63 7.56 -15.18 -16.88
C ASP A 63 8.53 -14.98 -15.70
N LYS A 64 9.41 -13.97 -15.76
CA LYS A 64 10.31 -13.59 -14.64
C LYS A 64 9.59 -12.79 -13.55
N ASN A 65 8.47 -12.17 -13.90
CA ASN A 65 7.64 -11.38 -12.98
C ASN A 65 6.59 -12.26 -12.29
N SER A 66 6.97 -13.48 -11.89
CA SER A 66 6.08 -14.58 -11.49
C SER A 66 5.38 -14.42 -10.14
N GLY A 67 5.65 -13.34 -9.40
CA GLY A 67 5.02 -13.06 -8.11
C GLY A 67 3.70 -12.27 -8.20
N TYR A 68 3.33 -11.76 -9.39
CA TYR A 68 2.21 -10.84 -9.55
C TYR A 68 1.52 -11.03 -10.90
N ASP A 69 0.21 -11.27 -10.88
CA ASP A 69 -0.62 -11.37 -12.09
C ASP A 69 -1.41 -10.06 -12.29
N PRO A 70 -0.96 -9.17 -13.19
CA PRO A 70 -1.57 -7.85 -13.37
C PRO A 70 -3.00 -7.94 -13.93
N LYS A 71 -3.88 -7.06 -13.44
CA LYS A 71 -5.26 -6.90 -13.92
C LYS A 71 -5.64 -5.42 -14.05
N ASN A 72 -6.75 -5.17 -14.76
CA ASN A 72 -7.32 -3.83 -14.86
C ASN A 72 -7.68 -3.28 -13.46
N GLY A 73 -7.39 -2.00 -13.24
CA GLY A 73 -7.60 -1.31 -11.97
C GLY A 73 -6.41 -1.39 -11.01
N ASP A 74 -5.38 -2.18 -11.30
CA ASP A 74 -4.20 -2.24 -10.44
C ASP A 74 -3.35 -0.98 -10.59
N SER A 75 -2.98 -0.38 -9.45
CA SER A 75 -1.95 0.66 -9.40
C SER A 75 -0.58 0.00 -9.39
N VAL A 76 0.27 0.36 -10.35
CA VAL A 76 1.58 -0.27 -10.57
C VAL A 76 2.64 0.76 -10.92
N GLU A 77 3.90 0.35 -10.71
CA GLU A 77 5.07 1.00 -11.29
C GLU A 77 5.67 0.06 -12.35
N ALA A 78 5.62 0.48 -13.62
CA ALA A 78 6.26 -0.23 -14.72
C ALA A 78 7.62 0.38 -15.01
N VAL A 79 8.67 -0.45 -15.00
CA VAL A 79 10.03 -0.03 -15.37
C VAL A 79 10.38 -0.61 -16.72
N GLY A 80 10.84 0.24 -17.65
CA GLY A 80 11.10 -0.18 -19.02
C GLY A 80 11.78 0.86 -19.90
N GLU A 81 11.87 0.53 -21.19
CA GLU A 81 12.44 1.41 -22.21
C GLU A 81 11.35 2.15 -22.97
N MET A 82 11.52 3.45 -23.17
CA MET A 82 10.63 4.25 -24.02
C MET A 82 11.00 4.05 -25.49
N THR A 83 10.00 3.73 -26.32
CA THR A 83 10.21 3.56 -27.77
C THR A 83 8.97 3.98 -28.56
N VAL A 84 9.06 3.91 -29.88
CA VAL A 84 7.93 4.12 -30.80
C VAL A 84 7.71 2.83 -31.60
N TYR A 85 6.45 2.40 -31.68
CA TYR A 85 6.06 1.31 -32.56
C TYR A 85 6.00 1.81 -34.00
N ASP A 86 7.04 1.51 -34.78
CA ASP A 86 7.25 2.02 -36.14
C ASP A 86 6.00 1.94 -37.05
N ALA A 87 5.28 0.81 -37.03
CA ALA A 87 4.13 0.61 -37.90
C ALA A 87 2.92 1.46 -37.52
N GLY A 88 2.79 1.85 -36.25
CA GLY A 88 1.66 2.63 -35.74
C GLY A 88 2.01 4.08 -35.37
N GLY A 89 3.29 4.45 -35.33
CA GLY A 89 3.76 5.76 -34.90
C GLY A 89 3.42 6.12 -33.44
N ASN A 90 3.00 5.15 -32.63
CA ASN A 90 2.63 5.38 -31.23
C ASN A 90 3.86 5.17 -30.34
N TYR A 91 4.11 6.09 -29.42
CA TYR A 91 5.07 5.84 -28.35
C TYR A 91 4.51 4.83 -27.36
N GLN A 92 5.39 4.04 -26.77
CA GLN A 92 5.06 2.95 -25.85
C GLN A 92 6.22 2.68 -24.89
N LEU A 93 5.90 2.00 -23.80
CA LEU A 93 6.87 1.50 -22.83
C LEU A 93 7.07 -0.01 -23.05
N LEU A 94 8.30 -0.43 -23.32
CA LEU A 94 8.71 -1.83 -23.28
C LEU A 94 9.05 -2.21 -21.84
N VAL A 95 8.09 -2.82 -21.17
CA VAL A 95 8.15 -3.13 -19.74
C VAL A 95 9.10 -4.29 -19.50
N LYS A 96 10.07 -4.07 -18.62
CA LYS A 96 11.04 -5.07 -18.15
C LYS A 96 10.71 -5.59 -16.77
N LYS A 97 10.15 -4.73 -15.92
CA LYS A 97 9.73 -5.05 -14.56
C LYS A 97 8.39 -4.37 -14.28
N LEU A 98 7.50 -5.08 -13.60
CA LEU A 98 6.21 -4.55 -13.20
C LEU A 98 6.02 -4.81 -11.71
N ASP A 99 6.13 -3.74 -10.93
CA ASP A 99 5.95 -3.78 -9.49
C ASP A 99 4.55 -3.30 -9.14
N TYR A 100 3.85 -4.04 -8.29
CA TYR A 100 2.59 -3.59 -7.74
C TYR A 100 2.84 -2.39 -6.82
N ASP A 101 2.19 -1.25 -7.07
CA ASP A 101 2.31 -0.08 -6.19
C ASP A 101 1.38 -0.26 -4.99
N SER A 102 1.75 -1.22 -4.13
CA SER A 102 1.04 -1.53 -2.88
C SER A 102 0.91 -0.29 -1.99
N VAL A 103 1.88 0.61 -2.06
CA VAL A 103 1.94 1.84 -1.28
C VAL A 103 0.89 2.84 -1.79
N GLY A 104 0.80 3.06 -3.10
CA GLY A 104 -0.17 3.99 -3.69
C GLY A 104 -1.64 3.59 -3.41
N LEU A 105 -2.00 2.33 -3.67
CA LEU A 105 -3.36 1.84 -3.40
C LEU A 105 -3.68 1.86 -1.91
N PHE A 106 -2.73 1.47 -1.06
CA PHE A 106 -2.92 1.52 0.40
C PHE A 106 -3.19 2.95 0.86
N TRP A 107 -2.40 3.93 0.41
CA TRP A 107 -2.60 5.34 0.78
C TRP A 107 -3.95 5.87 0.31
N GLN A 108 -4.39 5.50 -0.90
CA GLN A 108 -5.71 5.87 -1.40
C GLN A 108 -6.84 5.31 -0.52
N LEU A 109 -6.80 4.01 -0.22
CA LEU A 109 -7.79 3.37 0.64
C LEU A 109 -7.78 3.95 2.07
N PHE A 110 -6.58 4.22 2.61
CA PHE A 110 -6.41 4.85 3.91
C PHE A 110 -7.05 6.25 3.95
N GLU A 111 -6.78 7.10 2.95
CA GLU A 111 -7.35 8.44 2.88
C GLU A 111 -8.87 8.43 2.69
N GLU A 112 -9.41 7.46 1.95
CA GLU A 112 -10.87 7.29 1.79
C GLU A 112 -11.53 6.91 3.13
N VAL A 113 -10.99 5.93 3.84
CA VAL A 113 -11.50 5.51 5.15
C VAL A 113 -11.36 6.63 6.17
N LYS A 114 -10.22 7.31 6.21
CA LYS A 114 -9.99 8.45 7.09
C LYS A 114 -11.02 9.56 6.86
N LYS A 115 -11.25 9.98 5.62
CA LYS A 115 -12.27 11.00 5.29
C LYS A 115 -13.66 10.58 5.73
N LYS A 116 -14.02 9.31 5.57
CA LYS A 116 -15.29 8.77 6.05
C LYS A 116 -15.41 8.87 7.57
N LEU A 117 -14.40 8.41 8.31
CA LEU A 117 -14.38 8.47 9.78
C LEU A 117 -14.32 9.92 10.31
N GLU A 118 -13.66 10.83 9.59
CA GLU A 118 -13.70 12.28 9.85
C GLU A 118 -15.10 12.86 9.67
N ALA A 119 -15.80 12.49 8.60
CA ALA A 119 -17.18 12.90 8.37
C ALA A 119 -18.16 12.33 9.42
N GLU A 120 -17.87 11.15 9.97
CA GLU A 120 -18.58 10.57 11.11
C GLU A 120 -18.25 11.26 12.45
N GLY A 121 -17.29 12.18 12.49
CA GLY A 121 -16.89 12.94 13.68
C GLY A 121 -16.02 12.15 14.67
N LEU A 122 -15.51 10.97 14.28
CA LEU A 122 -14.77 10.08 15.18
C LEU A 122 -13.40 10.62 15.61
N PHE A 123 -12.90 11.65 14.93
CA PHE A 123 -11.65 12.34 15.28
C PHE A 123 -11.86 13.65 16.04
N ASP A 124 -13.10 14.03 16.34
CA ASP A 124 -13.40 15.26 17.07
C ASP A 124 -12.73 15.24 18.45
N GLU A 125 -11.94 16.26 18.75
CA GLU A 125 -11.27 16.40 20.06
C GLU A 125 -12.29 16.47 21.22
N THR A 126 -13.51 16.93 20.96
CA THR A 126 -14.56 17.07 21.99
C THR A 126 -15.11 15.73 22.49
N ILE A 127 -15.01 14.65 21.69
CA ILE A 127 -15.45 13.31 22.10
C ILE A 127 -14.32 12.48 22.73
N LYS A 128 -13.08 12.96 22.68
CA LYS A 128 -11.93 12.26 23.25
C LYS A 128 -11.99 12.32 24.77
N LYS A 129 -11.79 11.16 25.40
CA LYS A 129 -11.69 11.04 26.85
C LYS A 129 -10.27 11.36 27.30
N PRO A 130 -10.08 12.10 28.40
CA PRO A 130 -8.76 12.34 28.95
C PRO A 130 -8.13 11.02 29.39
N VAL A 131 -6.84 10.85 29.12
CA VAL A 131 -6.08 9.71 29.61
C VAL A 131 -5.84 9.90 31.11
N PRO A 132 -6.11 8.89 31.97
CA PRO A 132 -5.82 8.98 33.39
C PRO A 132 -4.34 9.26 33.65
N TYR A 133 -4.04 10.24 34.49
CA TYR A 133 -2.66 10.61 34.83
C TYR A 133 -1.92 9.50 35.59
N LEU A 134 -2.63 8.79 36.47
CA LEU A 134 -2.12 7.67 37.27
C LEU A 134 -3.16 6.54 37.24
N PRO A 135 -3.18 5.71 36.19
CA PRO A 135 -4.01 4.51 36.21
C PRO A 135 -3.53 3.59 37.35
N LYS A 136 -4.43 2.81 37.92
CA LYS A 136 -4.10 1.73 38.87
C LYS A 136 -3.99 0.41 38.15
N ARG A 137 -4.82 0.17 37.14
CA ARG A 137 -4.79 -1.06 36.33
C ARG A 137 -5.16 -0.79 34.88
N VAL A 138 -4.38 -1.34 33.96
CA VAL A 138 -4.60 -1.23 32.51
C VAL A 138 -4.75 -2.60 31.87
N ALA A 139 -5.65 -2.71 30.90
CA ALA A 139 -5.75 -3.89 30.06
C ALA A 139 -4.91 -3.68 28.80
N VAL A 140 -3.91 -4.53 28.59
CA VAL A 140 -3.05 -4.48 27.40
C VAL A 140 -3.51 -5.55 26.42
N ILE A 141 -4.10 -5.11 25.31
CA ILE A 141 -4.58 -5.97 24.21
C ILE A 141 -3.43 -6.11 23.20
N THR A 142 -2.82 -7.29 23.14
CA THR A 142 -1.66 -7.56 22.27
C THR A 142 -1.45 -9.07 22.02
N SER A 143 -0.49 -9.41 21.16
CA SER A 143 0.02 -10.78 21.04
C SER A 143 0.96 -11.10 22.21
N PRO A 144 0.82 -12.27 22.86
CA PRO A 144 1.62 -12.64 24.02
C PRO A 144 3.09 -12.98 23.68
N THR A 145 3.41 -13.18 22.40
CA THR A 145 4.75 -13.60 21.94
C THR A 145 5.62 -12.46 21.43
N GLY A 146 5.08 -11.24 21.36
CA GLY A 146 5.77 -10.09 20.77
C GLY A 146 6.92 -9.54 21.61
N ALA A 147 7.92 -8.94 20.96
CA ALA A 147 8.98 -8.20 21.65
C ALA A 147 8.45 -6.88 22.28
N ASP A 148 7.41 -6.32 21.67
CA ASP A 148 6.71 -5.10 22.06
C ASP A 148 6.13 -5.14 23.47
N ILE A 149 5.54 -6.27 23.90
CA ILE A 149 5.04 -6.37 25.28
C ILE A 149 6.19 -6.39 26.30
N LYS A 150 7.34 -6.99 25.94
CA LYS A 150 8.53 -6.96 26.81
C LYS A 150 9.08 -5.55 26.92
N ASP A 151 9.19 -4.84 25.80
CA ASP A 151 9.66 -3.46 25.76
C ASP A 151 8.72 -2.53 26.53
N PHE A 152 7.41 -2.73 26.42
CA PHE A 152 6.41 -2.02 27.21
C PHE A 152 6.61 -2.23 28.71
N LEU A 153 6.73 -3.49 29.15
CA LEU A 153 6.91 -3.81 30.58
C LEU A 153 8.27 -3.31 31.12
N ILE A 154 9.34 -3.37 30.34
CA ILE A 154 10.65 -2.84 30.69
C ILE A 154 10.60 -1.31 30.81
N THR A 155 10.01 -0.64 29.82
CA THR A 155 9.87 0.83 29.80
C THR A 155 9.01 1.31 30.97
N MET A 156 7.90 0.61 31.24
CA MET A 156 7.04 0.85 32.40
C MET A 156 7.85 0.77 33.71
N LYS A 157 8.63 -0.30 33.89
CA LYS A 157 9.47 -0.50 35.08
C LYS A 157 10.55 0.57 35.21
N ASN A 158 11.24 0.91 34.13
CA ASN A 158 12.32 1.91 34.11
C ASN A 158 11.80 3.32 34.40
N ASN A 159 10.59 3.64 33.96
CA ASN A 159 9.95 4.94 34.23
C ASN A 159 9.28 5.01 35.62
N GLY A 160 9.39 3.95 36.44
CA GLY A 160 8.81 3.92 37.78
C GLY A 160 7.29 3.89 37.80
N ALA A 161 6.63 3.41 36.73
CA ALA A 161 5.19 3.30 36.70
C ALA A 161 4.70 2.22 37.68
N VAL A 162 3.61 2.53 38.41
CA VAL A 162 3.11 1.74 39.55
C VAL A 162 1.76 1.05 39.27
N PHE A 163 1.32 1.01 38.02
CA PHE A 163 0.04 0.41 37.64
C PHE A 163 0.18 -1.08 37.30
N GLU A 164 -0.89 -1.83 37.57
CA GLU A 164 -1.00 -3.24 37.23
C GLU A 164 -1.37 -3.42 35.75
N VAL A 165 -0.88 -4.50 35.14
CA VAL A 165 -1.08 -4.80 33.72
C VAL A 165 -1.73 -6.17 33.58
N ASP A 166 -2.93 -6.21 33.00
CA ASP A 166 -3.59 -7.45 32.59
C ASP A 166 -3.44 -7.63 31.07
N ILE A 167 -2.83 -8.72 30.63
CA ILE A 167 -2.59 -8.99 29.20
C ILE A 167 -3.79 -9.73 28.60
N TRP A 168 -4.37 -9.15 27.56
CA TRP A 168 -5.42 -9.71 26.72
C TRP A 168 -4.80 -10.20 25.41
N SER A 169 -4.50 -11.50 25.37
CA SER A 169 -3.88 -12.16 24.23
C SER A 169 -4.82 -12.20 23.02
N VAL A 170 -4.50 -11.44 21.98
CA VAL A 170 -5.18 -11.48 20.68
C VAL A 170 -4.18 -11.48 19.53
N PRO A 171 -4.52 -12.04 18.36
CA PRO A 171 -3.76 -11.78 17.14
C PRO A 171 -3.81 -10.27 16.83
N VAL A 172 -2.67 -9.70 16.44
CA VAL A 172 -2.51 -8.27 16.10
C VAL A 172 -2.00 -8.06 14.67
N GLN A 173 -2.04 -9.11 13.86
CA GLN A 173 -1.59 -9.12 12.46
C GLN A 173 -2.55 -9.95 11.61
N GLY A 174 -2.67 -9.59 10.34
CA GLY A 174 -3.56 -10.25 9.39
C GLY A 174 -5.04 -9.89 9.55
N LYS A 175 -5.84 -10.10 8.50
CA LYS A 175 -7.26 -9.73 8.45
C LYS A 175 -8.10 -10.38 9.55
N ASP A 176 -7.72 -11.58 9.96
CA ASP A 176 -8.42 -12.35 10.99
C ASP A 176 -8.24 -11.76 12.41
N ALA A 177 -7.36 -10.76 12.59
CA ALA A 177 -7.16 -10.08 13.86
C ALA A 177 -8.24 -9.05 14.22
N VAL A 178 -8.99 -8.52 13.23
CA VAL A 178 -9.99 -7.47 13.45
C VAL A 178 -11.06 -7.91 14.47
N VAL A 179 -11.66 -9.09 14.25
CA VAL A 179 -12.76 -9.58 15.10
C VAL A 179 -12.29 -9.84 16.55
N PRO A 180 -11.17 -10.56 16.81
CA PRO A 180 -10.62 -10.70 18.15
C PRO A 180 -10.29 -9.37 18.85
N ILE A 181 -9.71 -8.40 18.13
CA ILE A 181 -9.38 -7.08 18.69
C ILE A 181 -10.65 -6.36 19.15
N VAL A 182 -11.67 -6.27 18.28
CA VAL A 182 -12.94 -5.60 18.60
C VAL A 182 -13.63 -6.26 19.80
N GLN A 183 -13.64 -7.60 19.85
CA GLN A 183 -14.21 -8.35 20.98
C GLN A 183 -13.45 -8.10 22.28
N ALA A 184 -12.13 -8.05 22.24
CA ALA A 184 -11.31 -7.75 23.41
C ALA A 184 -11.53 -6.31 23.91
N ILE A 185 -11.59 -5.33 23.01
CA ILE A 185 -11.88 -3.93 23.35
C ILE A 185 -13.26 -3.81 23.99
N ALA A 186 -14.28 -4.41 23.38
CA ALA A 186 -15.64 -4.35 23.90
C ALA A 186 -15.73 -5.00 25.30
N LYS A 187 -15.13 -6.19 25.47
CA LYS A 187 -15.17 -6.91 26.75
C LYS A 187 -14.38 -6.18 27.83
N ALA A 188 -13.11 -5.83 27.58
CA ALA A 188 -12.31 -5.10 28.56
C ALA A 188 -12.89 -3.71 28.86
N GLY A 189 -13.41 -3.00 27.85
CA GLY A 189 -14.04 -1.69 27.99
C GLY A 189 -15.34 -1.69 28.80
N SER A 190 -16.04 -2.82 28.88
CA SER A 190 -17.19 -2.99 29.78
C SER A 190 -16.81 -3.19 31.25
N MET A 191 -15.55 -3.51 31.55
CA MET A 191 -15.05 -3.75 32.90
C MET A 191 -14.48 -2.46 33.51
N THR A 192 -15.28 -1.38 33.50
CA THR A 192 -14.86 -0.03 33.93
C THR A 192 -14.48 0.07 35.41
N GLU A 193 -14.97 -0.84 36.25
CA GLU A 193 -14.57 -0.94 37.66
C GLU A 193 -13.17 -1.57 37.85
N ARG A 194 -12.67 -2.27 36.82
CA ARG A 194 -11.39 -2.99 36.86
C ARG A 194 -10.27 -2.26 36.13
N TYR A 195 -10.57 -1.62 35.01
CA TYR A 195 -9.56 -1.00 34.15
C TYR A 195 -9.78 0.50 34.02
N ASP A 196 -8.71 1.26 34.29
CA ASP A 196 -8.71 2.71 34.12
C ASP A 196 -8.43 3.11 32.66
N ALA A 197 -7.68 2.27 31.95
CA ALA A 197 -7.35 2.46 30.54
C ALA A 197 -7.19 1.14 29.81
N LEU A 198 -7.44 1.17 28.50
CA LEU A 198 -7.11 0.10 27.57
C LEU A 198 -5.92 0.54 26.73
N VAL A 199 -4.95 -0.36 26.56
CA VAL A 199 -3.81 -0.17 25.67
C VAL A 199 -3.89 -1.23 24.59
N LEU A 200 -4.20 -0.80 23.36
CA LEU A 200 -4.06 -1.64 22.19
C LEU A 200 -2.65 -1.44 21.64
N MET A 201 -1.87 -2.51 21.56
CA MET A 201 -0.50 -2.44 21.04
C MET A 201 -0.22 -3.56 20.04
N ARG A 202 0.82 -3.34 19.25
CA ARG A 202 1.38 -4.32 18.31
C ARG A 202 2.89 -4.14 18.26
N GLY A 203 3.58 -5.16 17.78
CA GLY A 203 4.98 -5.06 17.38
C GLY A 203 5.18 -4.37 16.02
N GLY A 204 6.46 -4.29 15.63
CA GLY A 204 6.85 -3.91 14.27
C GLY A 204 6.31 -4.90 13.22
N GLY A 205 6.25 -4.48 11.96
CA GLY A 205 5.72 -5.27 10.85
C GLY A 205 5.69 -4.46 9.56
N SER A 206 5.23 -5.07 8.47
CA SER A 206 5.08 -4.35 7.20
C SER A 206 3.92 -3.34 7.27
N LEU A 207 3.84 -2.47 6.26
CA LEU A 207 2.72 -1.55 6.11
C LEU A 207 1.40 -2.31 5.92
N GLU A 208 1.43 -3.47 5.26
CA GLU A 208 0.25 -4.33 5.09
C GLU A 208 -0.23 -4.89 6.44
N ASP A 209 0.68 -5.22 7.34
CA ASP A 209 0.30 -5.65 8.68
C ASP A 209 -0.43 -4.51 9.42
N LEU A 210 -0.08 -3.24 9.17
CA LEU A 210 -0.73 -2.05 9.77
C LEU A 210 -2.18 -1.87 9.32
N ALA A 211 -2.55 -2.41 8.15
CA ALA A 211 -3.88 -2.26 7.57
C ALA A 211 -5.02 -2.72 8.50
N VAL A 212 -4.75 -3.65 9.42
CA VAL A 212 -5.74 -4.15 10.39
C VAL A 212 -6.22 -3.06 11.36
N PHE A 213 -5.42 -2.01 11.56
CA PHE A 213 -5.69 -0.90 12.50
C PHE A 213 -6.25 0.35 11.82
N ASN A 214 -6.37 0.34 10.48
CA ASN A 214 -6.89 1.44 9.68
C ASN A 214 -8.24 1.08 9.09
#